data_AF-A0A7V3RP14-F1
#
_entry.id   AF-A0A7V3RP14-F1
#
_cell.length_a   1.000
_cell.length_b   1.000
_cell.length_c   1.000
_cell.angle_alpha   90.00
_cell.angle_beta   90.00
_cell.angle_gamma   90.00
#
_symmetry.space_group_name_H-M   'P 1'
#
loop_
_entity.id
_entity.type
_entity.pdbx_description
1 polymer ?
#
loop_
_entity_poly.entity_id
_entity_poly.type
_entity_poly.pdbx_seq_one_letter_code
_entity_poly.pdbx_strand_id
1 'polypeptide(L)'
;MITSYFRRQLRLSNVTAILGALAALFVTAVSAHAGEADLAIPDLHEGHFTSLGGLSAWWLLFLGAWVICGTLGISLYLRTQIHRLPAHRSMLNVADIIYATCKTYLIQQGKFLLMLFVLIACAISYYLLGFSQEAGAKEAGSAEQITPITTLLLVLLFAVVGMGGSYSVAWYGIRVNTYANARTAFASLRGKPWDVVNIPLRAGMSVGLFLISLELVMMVIILLFVPRQIVGYCFLGFAIGESLGASALRIAGGIFTKIADIGSDLMK
;
A
#
# COMPACT_ATOMS: atom_id res chain seq x y z
N MET A 1 6.89 18.60 -62.59
CA MET A 1 5.74 17.75 -62.19
C MET A 1 6.13 16.36 -61.69
N ILE A 2 7.34 15.85 -61.97
CA ILE A 2 7.78 14.48 -61.61
C ILE A 2 8.39 14.39 -60.20
N THR A 3 8.98 15.47 -59.69
CA THR A 3 9.71 15.49 -58.40
C THR A 3 8.78 15.45 -57.17
N SER A 4 7.52 15.85 -57.30
CA SER A 4 6.53 15.81 -56.20
C SER A 4 5.90 14.43 -55.99
N TYR A 5 5.80 13.62 -57.05
CA TYR A 5 5.24 12.26 -56.99
C TYR A 5 6.17 11.30 -56.24
N PHE A 6 7.48 11.33 -56.55
CA PHE A 6 8.46 10.45 -55.93
C PHE A 6 8.62 10.70 -54.42
N ARG A 7 8.55 11.98 -53.98
CA ARG A 7 8.60 12.36 -52.56
C ARG A 7 7.35 11.89 -51.79
N ARG A 8 6.19 11.78 -52.45
CA ARG A 8 4.93 11.32 -51.83
C ARG A 8 4.91 9.80 -51.65
N GLN A 9 5.48 9.05 -52.59
CA GLN A 9 5.60 7.59 -52.54
C GLN A 9 6.61 7.13 -51.46
N LEU A 10 7.75 7.83 -51.34
CA LEU A 10 8.76 7.56 -50.30
C LEU A 10 8.21 7.81 -48.87
N ARG A 11 7.35 8.82 -48.70
CA ARG A 11 6.73 9.16 -47.41
C ARG A 11 5.64 8.15 -47.01
N LEU A 12 4.91 7.58 -47.97
CA LEU A 12 3.89 6.55 -47.74
C LEU A 12 4.50 5.18 -47.40
N SER A 13 5.59 4.78 -48.09
CA SER A 13 6.30 3.53 -47.79
C SER A 13 6.92 3.50 -46.40
N ASN A 14 7.38 4.65 -45.91
CA ASN A 14 7.92 4.75 -44.54
C ASN A 14 6.81 4.68 -43.49
N VAL A 15 5.62 5.23 -43.78
CA VAL A 15 4.47 5.17 -42.86
C VAL A 15 3.90 3.75 -42.77
N THR A 16 3.81 3.01 -43.89
CA THR A 16 3.40 1.60 -43.87
C THR A 16 4.42 0.70 -43.19
N ALA A 17 5.72 0.98 -43.37
CA ALA A 17 6.78 0.28 -42.64
C ALA A 17 6.74 0.57 -41.12
N ILE A 18 6.47 1.81 -40.71
CA ILE A 18 6.33 2.19 -39.30
C ILE A 18 5.08 1.55 -38.68
N LEU A 19 3.95 1.56 -39.39
CA LEU A 19 2.72 0.90 -38.92
C LEU A 19 2.89 -0.63 -38.85
N GLY A 20 3.60 -1.23 -39.79
CA GLY A 20 3.95 -2.65 -39.77
C GLY A 20 4.88 -3.02 -38.60
N ALA A 21 5.87 -2.17 -38.30
CA ALA A 21 6.76 -2.36 -37.17
C ALA A 21 6.02 -2.19 -35.83
N LEU A 22 5.12 -1.21 -35.72
CA LEU A 22 4.25 -1.04 -34.54
C LEU A 22 3.31 -2.22 -34.35
N ALA A 23 2.67 -2.71 -35.42
CA ALA A 23 1.80 -3.88 -35.35
C ALA A 23 2.57 -5.14 -34.94
N ALA A 24 3.78 -5.35 -35.48
CA ALA A 24 4.65 -6.44 -35.08
C ALA A 24 5.05 -6.33 -33.59
N LEU A 25 5.37 -5.11 -33.11
CA LEU A 25 5.69 -4.84 -31.71
C LEU A 25 4.51 -5.17 -30.78
N PHE A 26 3.29 -4.78 -31.16
CA PHE A 26 2.06 -5.10 -30.41
C PHE A 26 1.76 -6.59 -30.40
N VAL A 27 1.96 -7.30 -31.50
CA VAL A 27 1.78 -8.76 -31.57
C VAL A 27 2.81 -9.49 -30.71
N THR A 28 4.07 -9.03 -30.68
CA THR A 28 5.10 -9.61 -29.80
C THR A 28 4.90 -9.28 -28.32
N ALA A 29 4.27 -8.14 -28.01
CA ALA A 29 3.94 -7.77 -26.63
C ALA A 29 2.85 -8.67 -26.02
N VAL A 30 1.95 -9.21 -26.83
CA VAL A 30 0.93 -10.18 -26.37
C VAL A 30 1.59 -11.50 -25.91
N SER A 31 2.74 -11.88 -26.45
CA SER A 31 3.43 -13.12 -26.03
C SER A 31 4.23 -12.97 -24.74
N ALA A 32 4.38 -11.76 -24.19
CA ALA A 32 5.05 -11.51 -22.93
C ALA A 32 4.02 -11.38 -21.78
N HIS A 33 3.26 -12.44 -21.52
CA HIS A 33 2.40 -12.56 -20.34
C HIS A 33 3.24 -12.95 -19.12
N ALA A 34 4.03 -12.01 -18.60
CA ALA A 34 4.64 -12.14 -17.27
C ALA A 34 3.75 -11.40 -16.27
N GLY A 35 2.94 -12.13 -15.49
CA GLY A 35 2.19 -11.56 -14.38
C GLY A 35 3.11 -11.24 -13.20
N GLU A 36 2.70 -10.34 -12.30
CA GLU A 36 3.46 -10.03 -11.07
C GLU A 36 3.65 -11.25 -10.15
N ALA A 37 2.88 -12.32 -10.36
CA ALA A 37 3.03 -13.61 -9.70
C ALA A 37 4.20 -14.47 -10.22
N ASP A 38 4.73 -14.18 -11.42
CA ASP A 38 5.85 -14.91 -12.05
C ASP A 38 7.22 -14.27 -11.69
N LEU A 39 7.26 -13.47 -10.62
CA LEU A 39 8.48 -12.84 -10.15
C LEU A 39 9.42 -13.90 -9.58
N ALA A 40 10.50 -14.19 -10.30
CA ALA A 40 11.56 -15.09 -9.86
C ALA A 40 12.30 -14.52 -8.64
N ILE A 41 11.76 -14.76 -7.45
CA ILE A 41 12.37 -14.34 -6.19
C ILE A 41 13.67 -15.15 -6.04
N PRO A 42 14.86 -14.54 -5.95
CA PRO A 42 16.15 -15.23 -5.78
C PRO A 42 16.24 -15.97 -4.44
N ASP A 43 17.15 -16.94 -4.30
CA ASP A 43 17.27 -17.67 -3.03
C ASP A 43 17.94 -16.78 -1.98
N LEU A 44 17.25 -16.51 -0.88
CA LEU A 44 17.81 -15.72 0.20
C LEU A 44 18.83 -16.51 1.04
N HIS A 45 18.82 -17.84 0.99
CA HIS A 45 19.80 -18.66 1.72
C HIS A 45 21.07 -18.92 0.91
N GLU A 46 20.98 -19.08 -0.41
CA GLU A 46 22.15 -19.34 -1.28
C GLU A 46 22.86 -18.06 -1.75
N GLY A 47 22.20 -16.90 -1.68
CA GLY A 47 22.80 -15.62 -2.05
C GLY A 47 23.88 -15.17 -1.06
N HIS A 48 25.15 -15.35 -1.40
CA HIS A 48 26.29 -14.84 -0.63
C HIS A 48 26.84 -13.55 -1.24
N PHE A 49 26.93 -12.50 -0.43
CA PHE A 49 27.55 -11.24 -0.86
C PHE A 49 29.05 -11.24 -0.55
N THR A 50 29.85 -11.57 -1.56
CA THR A 50 31.33 -11.62 -1.46
C THR A 50 31.94 -10.24 -1.16
N SER A 51 31.31 -9.14 -1.61
CA SER A 51 31.75 -7.77 -1.31
C SER A 51 31.52 -7.34 0.15
N LEU A 52 30.71 -8.07 0.90
CA LEU A 52 30.30 -7.74 2.28
C LEU A 52 30.76 -8.81 3.28
N GLY A 53 31.88 -9.48 3.00
CA GLY A 53 32.50 -10.45 3.92
C GLY A 53 31.82 -11.82 3.96
N GLY A 54 31.03 -12.18 2.95
CA GLY A 54 30.39 -13.51 2.85
C GLY A 54 29.05 -13.65 3.58
N LEU A 55 28.48 -12.54 4.05
CA LEU A 55 27.15 -12.52 4.67
C LEU A 55 26.08 -13.07 3.70
N SER A 56 25.27 -14.00 4.20
CA SER A 56 24.10 -14.54 3.50
C SER A 56 23.00 -13.47 3.42
N ALA A 57 22.26 -13.45 2.31
CA ALA A 57 21.17 -12.49 2.07
C ALA A 57 20.09 -12.55 3.15
N TRP A 58 19.82 -13.73 3.72
CA TRP A 58 18.90 -13.89 4.84
C TRP A 58 19.33 -13.08 6.07
N TRP A 59 20.61 -13.13 6.45
CA TRP A 59 21.14 -12.37 7.58
C TRP A 59 21.09 -10.86 7.32
N LEU A 60 21.33 -10.44 6.08
CA LEU A 60 21.24 -9.03 5.69
C LEU A 60 19.80 -8.52 5.81
N LEU A 61 18.81 -9.25 5.29
CA LEU A 61 17.40 -8.88 5.43
C LEU A 61 16.94 -8.92 6.89
N PHE A 62 17.39 -9.92 7.67
CA PHE A 62 17.06 -10.01 9.09
C PHE A 62 17.62 -8.82 9.89
N LEU A 63 18.89 -8.44 9.65
CA LEU A 63 19.48 -7.24 10.23
C LEU A 63 18.76 -5.97 9.78
N GLY A 64 18.37 -5.90 8.50
CA GLY A 64 17.54 -4.82 7.95
C GLY A 64 16.20 -4.70 8.69
N ALA A 65 15.52 -5.82 8.93
CA ALA A 65 14.26 -5.86 9.69
C ALA A 65 14.42 -5.28 11.10
N TRP A 66 15.53 -5.58 11.78
CA TRP A 66 15.85 -5.02 13.09
C TRP A 66 16.06 -3.49 13.04
N VAL A 67 16.74 -2.98 12.03
CA VAL A 67 16.91 -1.54 11.83
C VAL A 67 15.56 -0.86 11.61
N ILE A 68 14.68 -1.46 10.79
CA ILE A 68 13.34 -0.94 10.52
C ILE A 68 12.44 -1.03 11.79
N CYS A 69 12.60 -2.07 12.60
CA CYS A 69 11.95 -2.12 13.92
C CYS A 69 12.42 -0.96 14.83
N GLY A 70 13.70 -0.58 14.72
CA GLY A 70 14.23 0.63 15.37
C GLY A 70 13.54 1.91 14.92
N THR A 71 13.31 2.09 13.61
CA THR A 71 12.60 3.27 13.08
C THR A 71 11.13 3.30 13.48
N LEU A 72 10.49 2.13 13.61
CA LEU A 72 9.15 2.00 14.21
C LEU A 72 9.15 2.47 15.67
N GLY A 73 10.17 2.08 16.45
CA GLY A 73 10.36 2.53 17.83
C GLY A 73 10.53 4.06 17.93
N ILE A 74 11.29 4.66 17.01
CA ILE A 74 11.43 6.12 16.91
C ILE A 74 10.06 6.78 16.66
N SER A 75 9.24 6.22 15.76
CA SER A 75 7.88 6.73 15.53
C SER A 75 7.05 6.76 16.82
N LEU A 76 7.02 5.66 17.58
CA LEU A 76 6.28 5.57 18.84
C LEU A 76 6.81 6.53 19.91
N TYR A 77 8.13 6.74 19.92
CA TYR A 77 8.77 7.71 20.77
C TYR A 77 8.33 9.15 20.44
N LEU A 78 8.29 9.52 19.15
CA LEU A 78 7.78 10.84 18.73
C LEU A 78 6.31 11.04 19.13
N ARG A 79 5.47 10.01 18.97
CA ARG A 79 4.07 10.04 19.46
C ARG A 79 4.02 10.32 20.97
N THR A 80 4.87 9.67 21.74
CA THR A 80 4.95 9.86 23.19
C THR A 80 5.42 11.28 23.55
N GLN A 81 6.39 11.83 22.83
CA GLN A 81 6.81 13.22 23.01
C GLN A 81 5.65 14.19 22.78
N ILE A 82 4.90 14.03 21.68
CA ILE A 82 3.75 14.89 21.36
C ILE A 82 2.67 14.76 22.43
N HIS A 83 2.43 13.53 22.92
CA HIS A 83 1.44 13.30 23.96
C HIS A 83 1.76 14.04 25.26
N ARG A 84 3.05 14.14 25.63
CA ARG A 84 3.53 14.80 26.86
C ARG A 84 3.50 16.33 26.82
N LEU A 85 3.32 16.94 25.65
CA LEU A 85 3.24 18.39 25.54
C LEU A 85 1.96 18.93 26.24
N PRO A 86 2.04 20.09 26.92
CA PRO A 86 0.91 20.65 27.65
C PRO A 86 -0.18 21.15 26.70
N ALA A 87 -1.44 21.00 27.11
CA ALA A 87 -2.60 21.56 26.42
C ALA A 87 -3.67 22.00 27.44
N HIS A 88 -4.45 23.02 27.08
CA HIS A 88 -5.56 23.48 27.89
C HIS A 88 -6.73 22.48 27.89
N ARG A 89 -7.48 22.38 28.99
CA ARG A 89 -8.58 21.42 29.15
C ARG A 89 -9.65 21.55 28.07
N SER A 90 -10.05 22.76 27.72
CA SER A 90 -11.05 22.98 26.65
C SER A 90 -10.59 22.47 25.28
N MET A 91 -9.30 22.64 24.94
CA MET A 91 -8.74 22.17 23.68
C MET A 91 -8.63 20.64 23.63
N LEU A 92 -8.31 20.01 24.77
CA LEU A 92 -8.33 18.55 24.90
C LEU A 92 -9.74 17.98 24.73
N ASN A 93 -10.75 18.60 25.36
CA ASN A 93 -12.14 18.16 25.22
C ASN A 93 -12.61 18.18 23.76
N VAL A 94 -12.27 19.24 23.00
CA VAL A 94 -12.59 19.30 21.56
C VAL A 94 -11.86 18.21 20.77
N ALA A 95 -10.57 17.98 21.06
CA ALA A 95 -9.81 16.92 20.39
C ALA A 95 -10.34 15.51 20.71
N ASP A 96 -10.84 15.27 21.93
CA ASP A 96 -11.46 14.01 22.31
C ASP A 96 -12.80 13.79 21.60
N ILE A 97 -13.59 14.84 21.39
CA ILE A 97 -14.82 14.79 20.56
C ILE A 97 -14.45 14.44 19.12
N ILE A 98 -13.46 15.12 18.53
CA ILE A 98 -12.99 14.83 17.17
C ILE A 98 -12.52 13.37 17.08
N TYR A 99 -11.74 12.90 18.06
CA TYR A 99 -11.28 11.52 18.11
C TYR A 99 -12.44 10.52 18.20
N ALA A 100 -13.46 10.79 19.01
CA ALA A 100 -14.63 9.93 19.12
C ALA A 100 -15.39 9.82 17.79
N THR A 101 -15.55 10.93 17.07
CA THR A 101 -16.17 10.94 15.73
C THR A 101 -15.32 10.20 14.71
N CYS A 102 -14.00 10.46 14.66
CA CYS A 102 -13.11 9.74 13.74
C CYS A 102 -13.04 8.24 14.06
N LYS A 103 -13.09 7.85 15.34
CA LYS A 103 -13.12 6.45 15.78
C LYS A 103 -14.39 5.75 15.30
N THR A 104 -15.55 6.37 15.52
CA THR A 104 -16.84 5.80 15.08
C THR A 104 -16.90 5.69 13.56
N TYR A 105 -16.46 6.72 12.85
CA TYR A 105 -16.26 6.69 11.41
C TYR A 105 -15.38 5.51 10.97
N LEU A 106 -14.19 5.35 11.58
CA LEU A 106 -13.23 4.32 11.18
C LEU A 106 -13.78 2.91 11.42
N ILE A 107 -14.53 2.70 12.49
CA ILE A 107 -15.21 1.42 12.76
C ILE A 107 -16.26 1.11 11.68
N GLN A 108 -17.07 2.10 11.28
CA GLN A 108 -18.06 1.92 10.22
C GLN A 108 -17.38 1.64 8.87
N GLN A 109 -16.29 2.35 8.58
CA GLN A 109 -15.49 2.11 7.40
C GLN A 109 -14.86 0.72 7.40
N GLY A 110 -14.38 0.23 8.54
CA GLY A 110 -13.88 -1.14 8.67
C GLY A 110 -14.95 -2.18 8.34
N LYS A 111 -16.19 -1.97 8.77
CA LYS A 111 -17.32 -2.85 8.39
C LYS A 111 -17.60 -2.83 6.89
N PHE A 112 -17.60 -1.64 6.28
CA PHE A 112 -17.74 -1.50 4.84
C PHE A 112 -16.59 -2.20 4.08
N LEU A 113 -15.37 -2.05 4.57
CA LEU A 113 -14.18 -2.66 3.98
C LEU A 113 -14.24 -4.19 4.02
N LEU A 114 -14.69 -4.77 5.14
CA LEU A 114 -14.92 -6.21 5.25
C LEU A 114 -16.05 -6.70 4.31
N MET A 115 -17.12 -5.92 4.17
CA MET A 115 -18.20 -6.25 3.22
C MET A 115 -17.68 -6.25 1.77
N LEU A 116 -16.89 -5.25 1.39
CA LEU A 116 -16.24 -5.16 0.08
C LEU A 116 -15.25 -6.32 -0.13
N PHE A 117 -14.49 -6.68 0.90
CA PHE A 117 -13.56 -7.81 0.86
C PHE A 117 -14.28 -9.12 0.58
N VAL A 118 -15.40 -9.39 1.27
CA VAL A 118 -16.19 -10.61 1.06
C VAL A 118 -16.71 -10.67 -0.38
N LEU A 119 -17.18 -9.54 -0.92
CA LEU A 119 -17.63 -9.48 -2.32
C LEU A 119 -16.50 -9.81 -3.30
N ILE A 120 -15.31 -9.24 -3.10
CA ILE A 120 -14.14 -9.50 -3.95
C ILE A 120 -13.66 -10.94 -3.78
N ALA A 121 -13.67 -11.48 -2.56
CA ALA A 121 -13.37 -12.88 -2.31
C ALA A 121 -14.34 -13.83 -3.03
N CYS A 122 -15.63 -13.50 -3.07
CA CYS A 122 -16.63 -14.23 -3.84
C CYS A 122 -16.37 -14.14 -5.35
N ALA A 123 -16.02 -12.96 -5.87
CA ALA A 123 -15.71 -12.78 -7.29
C ALA A 123 -14.44 -13.55 -7.71
N ILE A 124 -13.37 -13.46 -6.91
CA ILE A 124 -12.12 -14.18 -7.14
C ILE A 124 -12.36 -15.70 -7.07
N SER A 125 -13.12 -16.18 -6.08
CA SER A 125 -13.44 -17.60 -5.98
C SER A 125 -14.32 -18.10 -7.12
N TYR A 126 -15.31 -17.34 -7.56
CA TYR A 126 -16.10 -17.67 -8.75
C TYR A 126 -15.22 -17.73 -10.01
N TYR A 127 -14.35 -16.75 -10.22
CA TYR A 127 -13.42 -16.74 -11.35
C TYR A 127 -12.50 -17.97 -11.32
N LEU A 128 -11.88 -18.25 -10.17
CA LEU A 128 -10.90 -19.33 -10.05
C LEU A 128 -11.53 -20.73 -10.06
N LEU A 129 -12.75 -20.91 -9.54
CA LEU A 129 -13.46 -22.20 -9.52
C LEU A 129 -14.31 -22.43 -10.76
N GLY A 130 -14.92 -21.37 -11.31
CA GLY A 130 -15.84 -21.44 -12.46
C GLY A 130 -15.14 -21.49 -13.81
N PHE A 131 -14.02 -20.79 -14.00
CA PHE A 131 -13.25 -20.86 -15.25
C PHE A 131 -12.25 -22.02 -15.32
N SER A 132 -11.91 -22.63 -14.17
CA SER A 132 -10.98 -23.77 -14.11
C SER A 132 -11.51 -25.06 -14.76
N GLN A 133 -12.80 -25.13 -15.13
CA GLN A 133 -13.37 -26.31 -15.80
C GLN A 133 -13.27 -26.30 -17.34
N GLU A 134 -13.13 -25.15 -18.01
CA GLU A 134 -13.23 -25.09 -19.50
C GLU A 134 -12.02 -24.50 -20.22
N ALA A 135 -11.17 -23.70 -19.58
CA ALA A 135 -9.97 -23.18 -20.23
C ALA A 135 -8.79 -23.22 -19.27
N GLY A 136 -7.79 -24.02 -19.66
CA GLY A 136 -6.52 -24.26 -18.98
C GLY A 136 -6.12 -23.24 -17.92
N ALA A 137 -6.01 -23.76 -16.69
CA ALA A 137 -5.22 -23.22 -15.60
C ALA A 137 -3.75 -22.99 -16.01
N LYS A 138 -3.51 -21.97 -16.85
CA LYS A 138 -2.18 -21.64 -17.38
C LYS A 138 -1.82 -20.16 -17.32
N GLU A 139 -2.69 -19.29 -16.82
CA GLU A 139 -2.36 -17.85 -16.74
C GLU A 139 -2.17 -17.32 -15.31
N ALA A 140 -1.80 -18.18 -14.37
CA ALA A 140 -1.35 -17.76 -13.04
C ALA A 140 -0.25 -18.68 -12.47
N GLY A 141 0.90 -18.72 -13.14
CA GLY A 141 2.17 -19.15 -12.53
C GLY A 141 2.77 -20.42 -13.12
N SER A 142 3.96 -20.24 -13.70
CA SER A 142 4.95 -21.29 -13.88
C SER A 142 5.32 -21.90 -12.52
N ALA A 143 5.55 -23.22 -12.54
CA ALA A 143 6.21 -24.01 -11.50
C ALA A 143 5.39 -24.44 -10.26
N GLU A 144 5.01 -25.72 -10.34
CA GLU A 144 4.71 -26.69 -9.28
C GLU A 144 3.30 -26.70 -8.65
N GLN A 145 2.70 -27.88 -8.70
CA GLN A 145 1.30 -28.20 -8.43
C GLN A 145 0.88 -27.90 -6.99
N ILE A 146 0.48 -26.67 -6.72
CA ILE A 146 -0.32 -26.33 -5.55
C ILE A 146 -1.79 -26.37 -5.95
N THR A 147 -2.62 -27.04 -5.15
CA THR A 147 -4.06 -27.13 -5.40
C THR A 147 -4.66 -25.71 -5.51
N PRO A 148 -5.47 -25.39 -6.54
CA PRO A 148 -5.98 -24.03 -6.80
C PRO A 148 -6.71 -23.42 -5.60
N ILE A 149 -7.29 -24.27 -4.76
CA ILE A 149 -7.96 -23.91 -3.51
C ILE A 149 -6.97 -23.34 -2.47
N THR A 150 -5.77 -23.91 -2.37
CA THR A 150 -4.74 -23.49 -1.40
C THR A 150 -4.18 -22.13 -1.78
N THR A 151 -3.91 -21.90 -3.07
CA THR A 151 -3.46 -20.59 -3.57
C THR A 151 -4.48 -19.49 -3.26
N LEU A 152 -5.76 -19.76 -3.51
CA LEU A 152 -6.84 -18.83 -3.22
C LEU A 152 -6.92 -18.51 -1.72
N LEU A 153 -6.82 -19.53 -0.86
CA LEU A 153 -6.84 -19.34 0.59
C LEU A 153 -5.66 -18.48 1.06
N LEU A 154 -4.44 -18.76 0.58
CA LEU A 154 -3.26 -17.94 0.92
C LEU A 154 -3.43 -16.48 0.46
N VAL A 155 -3.88 -16.25 -0.78
CA VAL A 155 -4.12 -14.90 -1.30
C VAL A 155 -5.12 -14.14 -0.44
N LEU A 156 -6.24 -14.76 -0.06
CA LEU A 156 -7.23 -14.13 0.80
C LEU A 156 -6.69 -13.87 2.21
N LEU A 157 -5.94 -14.81 2.79
CA LEU A 157 -5.36 -14.66 4.12
C LEU A 157 -4.39 -13.48 4.14
N PHE A 158 -3.45 -13.42 3.20
CA PHE A 158 -2.48 -12.32 3.13
C PHE A 158 -3.14 -10.98 2.74
N ALA A 159 -4.23 -10.99 1.98
CA ALA A 159 -5.02 -9.79 1.73
C ALA A 159 -5.68 -9.24 3.02
N VAL A 160 -6.16 -10.10 3.91
CA VAL A 160 -6.65 -9.65 5.23
C VAL A 160 -5.52 -9.05 6.06
N VAL A 161 -4.32 -9.65 6.01
CA VAL A 161 -3.14 -9.11 6.71
C VAL A 161 -2.77 -7.72 6.18
N GLY A 162 -2.69 -7.54 4.86
CA GLY A 162 -2.42 -6.23 4.25
C GLY A 162 -3.47 -5.18 4.61
N MET A 163 -4.75 -5.54 4.52
CA MET A 163 -5.86 -4.69 4.93
C MET A 163 -5.79 -4.28 6.40
N GLY A 164 -5.43 -5.22 7.28
CA GLY A 164 -5.22 -4.97 8.71
C GLY A 164 -4.05 -4.02 8.97
N GLY A 165 -2.99 -4.12 8.18
CA GLY A 165 -1.85 -3.20 8.18
C GLY A 165 -2.30 -1.76 7.88
N SER A 166 -2.95 -1.54 6.74
CA SER A 166 -3.43 -0.21 6.35
C SER A 166 -4.44 0.38 7.35
N TYR A 167 -5.32 -0.45 7.90
CA TYR A 167 -6.28 -0.03 8.93
C TYR A 167 -5.58 0.38 10.24
N SER A 168 -4.54 -0.35 10.65
CA SER A 168 -3.73 -0.04 11.83
C SER A 168 -2.99 1.29 11.68
N VAL A 169 -2.42 1.55 10.50
CA VAL A 169 -1.78 2.84 10.16
C VAL A 169 -2.79 3.99 10.21
N ALA A 170 -3.99 3.81 9.67
CA ALA A 170 -5.04 4.84 9.72
C ALA A 170 -5.46 5.17 11.15
N TRP A 171 -5.65 4.16 12.00
CA TRP A 171 -5.99 4.36 13.42
C TRP A 171 -4.88 5.11 14.16
N TYR A 172 -3.62 4.70 13.94
CA TYR A 172 -2.46 5.35 14.52
C TYR A 172 -2.37 6.83 14.10
N GLY A 173 -2.52 7.10 12.80
CA GLY A 173 -2.48 8.45 12.23
C GLY A 173 -3.54 9.37 12.83
N ILE A 174 -4.80 8.92 12.90
CA ILE A 174 -5.88 9.70 13.52
C ILE A 174 -5.57 10.03 14.98
N ARG A 175 -5.03 9.07 15.74
CA ARG A 175 -4.71 9.30 17.16
C ARG A 175 -3.56 10.30 17.34
N VAL A 176 -2.50 10.20 16.54
CA VAL A 176 -1.37 11.14 16.62
C VAL A 176 -1.78 12.54 16.17
N ASN A 177 -2.56 12.66 15.09
CA ASN A 177 -3.02 13.95 14.57
C ASN A 177 -3.97 14.66 15.54
N THR A 178 -4.95 13.94 16.11
CA THR A 178 -5.84 14.52 17.14
C THR A 178 -5.06 15.01 18.35
N TYR A 179 -4.00 14.29 18.75
CA TYR A 179 -3.12 14.79 19.77
C TYR A 179 -2.39 16.06 19.34
N ALA A 180 -1.72 16.06 18.20
CA ALA A 180 -0.96 17.19 17.70
C ALA A 180 -1.82 18.46 17.58
N ASN A 181 -3.04 18.36 17.04
CA ASN A 181 -3.94 19.50 16.81
C ASN A 181 -4.19 20.33 18.08
N ALA A 182 -4.55 19.69 19.20
CA ALA A 182 -4.80 20.39 20.46
C ALA A 182 -3.54 21.05 21.03
N ARG A 183 -2.37 20.42 20.91
CA ARG A 183 -1.11 20.99 21.42
C ARG A 183 -0.61 22.12 20.54
N THR A 184 -0.77 22.02 19.22
CA THR A 184 -0.44 23.09 18.28
C THR A 184 -1.31 24.33 18.53
N ALA A 185 -2.62 24.14 18.78
CA ALA A 185 -3.53 25.22 19.12
C ALA A 185 -3.17 25.89 20.47
N PHE A 186 -2.67 25.13 21.45
CA PHE A 186 -2.19 25.72 22.70
C PHE A 186 -0.84 26.44 22.53
N ALA A 187 0.05 25.90 21.70
CA ALA A 187 1.35 26.50 21.41
C ALA A 187 1.23 27.83 20.65
N SER A 188 0.22 27.99 19.79
CA SER A 188 0.00 29.24 19.05
C SER A 188 -0.30 30.43 19.95
N LEU A 189 -0.91 30.20 21.13
CA LEU A 189 -1.16 31.25 22.13
C LEU A 189 0.12 31.85 22.72
N ARG A 190 1.26 31.15 22.61
CA ARG A 190 2.56 31.63 23.13
C ARG A 190 3.28 32.60 22.20
N GLY A 191 2.76 32.81 20.99
CA GLY A 191 3.36 33.72 20.01
C GLY A 191 4.72 33.27 19.46
N LYS A 192 5.11 32.00 19.63
CA LYS A 192 6.37 31.42 19.12
C LYS A 192 6.10 30.63 17.83
N PRO A 193 6.49 31.14 16.64
CA PRO A 193 6.16 30.48 15.37
C PRO A 193 6.76 29.07 15.24
N TRP A 194 7.96 28.86 15.79
CA TRP A 194 8.68 27.59 15.69
C TRP A 194 7.90 26.43 16.31
N ASP A 195 7.27 26.64 17.48
CA ASP A 195 6.55 25.58 18.17
C ASP A 195 5.26 25.18 17.43
N VAL A 196 4.60 26.15 16.77
CA VAL A 196 3.37 25.93 16.00
C VAL A 196 3.63 25.03 14.78
N VAL A 197 4.81 25.12 14.18
CA VAL A 197 5.17 24.32 13.00
C VAL A 197 5.87 23.01 13.39
N ASN A 198 6.70 23.02 14.44
CA ASN A 198 7.47 21.85 14.86
C ASN A 198 6.58 20.71 15.39
N ILE A 199 5.49 21.01 16.10
CA ILE A 199 4.55 19.99 16.61
C ILE A 199 3.90 19.18 15.47
N PRO A 200 3.23 19.79 14.47
CA PRO A 200 2.64 19.04 13.38
C PRO A 200 3.68 18.37 12.48
N LEU A 201 4.88 18.95 12.30
CA LEU A 201 5.97 18.29 11.59
C LEU A 201 6.41 17.00 12.30
N ARG A 202 6.60 17.03 13.62
CA ARG A 202 6.90 15.82 14.42
C ARG A 202 5.80 14.79 14.35
N ALA A 203 4.54 15.23 14.33
CA ALA A 203 3.39 14.34 14.17
C ALA A 203 3.43 13.66 12.79
N GLY A 204 3.62 14.43 11.72
CA GLY A 204 3.75 13.92 10.36
C GLY A 204 4.92 12.94 10.19
N MET A 205 6.10 13.27 10.73
CA MET A 205 7.25 12.36 10.75
C MET A 205 6.95 11.07 11.50
N SER A 206 6.28 11.14 12.66
CA SER A 206 5.88 9.95 13.41
C SER A 206 4.95 9.05 12.59
N VAL A 207 3.89 9.60 12.00
CA VAL A 207 2.94 8.81 11.20
C VAL A 207 3.59 8.23 9.95
N GLY A 208 4.43 9.01 9.25
CA GLY A 208 5.14 8.54 8.06
C GLY A 208 6.14 7.42 8.37
N LEU A 209 6.94 7.57 9.43
CA LEU A 209 7.86 6.52 9.89
C LEU A 209 7.09 5.27 10.32
N PHE A 210 5.93 5.43 10.97
CA PHE A 210 5.09 4.29 11.37
C PHE A 210 4.59 3.51 10.14
N LEU A 211 4.04 4.22 9.15
CA LEU A 211 3.54 3.64 7.91
C LEU A 211 4.66 2.84 7.21
N ILE A 212 5.76 3.51 6.87
CA ILE A 212 6.84 2.89 6.10
C ILE A 212 7.46 1.72 6.86
N SER A 213 7.70 1.87 8.16
CA SER A 213 8.33 0.81 8.95
C SER A 213 7.43 -0.40 9.12
N LEU A 214 6.12 -0.21 9.32
CA LEU A 214 5.17 -1.31 9.46
C LEU A 214 5.05 -2.09 8.14
N GLU A 215 4.92 -1.40 7.01
CA GLU A 215 4.83 -2.02 5.68
C GLU A 215 6.10 -2.81 5.35
N LEU A 216 7.29 -2.21 5.53
CA LEU A 216 8.55 -2.88 5.25
C LEU A 216 8.81 -4.06 6.18
N VAL A 217 8.47 -3.97 7.47
CA VAL A 217 8.60 -5.11 8.39
C VAL A 217 7.70 -6.25 7.94
N MET A 218 6.45 -5.98 7.58
CA MET A 218 5.53 -7.01 7.10
C MET A 218 6.05 -7.67 5.81
N MET A 219 6.53 -6.88 4.85
CA MET A 219 7.12 -7.36 3.59
C MET A 219 8.36 -8.23 3.86
N VAL A 220 9.26 -7.82 4.74
CA VAL A 220 10.46 -8.60 5.07
C VAL A 220 10.12 -9.89 5.82
N ILE A 221 9.13 -9.87 6.72
CA ILE A 221 8.63 -11.08 7.38
C ILE A 221 8.08 -12.07 6.36
N ILE A 222 7.30 -11.59 5.38
CA ILE A 222 6.79 -12.44 4.29
C ILE A 222 7.96 -13.09 3.53
N LEU A 223 9.01 -12.33 3.19
CA LEU A 223 10.18 -12.89 2.49
C LEU A 223 11.00 -13.88 3.31
N LEU A 224 11.12 -13.69 4.62
CA LEU A 224 12.00 -14.51 5.47
C LEU A 224 11.33 -15.80 5.96
N PHE A 225 10.02 -15.78 6.18
CA PHE A 225 9.30 -16.90 6.81
C PHE A 225 8.42 -17.70 5.85
N VAL A 226 8.10 -17.17 4.67
CA VAL A 226 7.28 -17.87 3.67
C VAL A 226 8.17 -18.60 2.67
N PRO A 227 7.93 -19.90 2.41
CA PRO A 227 8.74 -20.65 1.44
C PRO A 227 8.61 -20.10 0.02
N ARG A 228 9.70 -20.23 -0.73
CA ARG A 228 9.94 -19.58 -2.03
C ARG A 228 8.93 -19.93 -3.12
N GLN A 229 8.25 -21.07 -2.98
CA GLN A 229 7.23 -21.55 -3.91
C GLN A 229 5.90 -20.78 -3.75
N ILE A 230 5.58 -20.29 -2.56
CA ILE A 230 4.29 -19.63 -2.27
C ILE A 230 4.40 -18.13 -1.98
N VAL A 231 5.61 -17.63 -1.76
CA VAL A 231 5.86 -16.23 -1.39
C VAL A 231 5.31 -15.24 -2.44
N GLY A 232 5.35 -15.56 -3.73
CA GLY A 232 4.78 -14.73 -4.80
C GLY A 232 3.27 -14.54 -4.66
N TYR A 233 2.53 -15.62 -4.39
CA TYR A 233 1.08 -15.55 -4.15
C TYR A 233 0.74 -14.81 -2.86
N CYS A 234 1.57 -14.95 -1.82
CA CYS A 234 1.39 -14.21 -0.57
C CYS A 234 1.59 -12.71 -0.78
N PHE A 235 2.58 -12.31 -1.57
CA PHE A 235 2.81 -10.91 -1.92
C PHE A 235 1.68 -10.32 -2.73
N LEU A 236 1.17 -11.06 -3.72
CA LEU A 236 0.03 -10.64 -4.50
C LEU A 236 -1.20 -10.40 -3.60
N GLY A 237 -1.50 -11.34 -2.71
CA GLY A 237 -2.59 -11.18 -1.73
C GLY A 237 -2.38 -9.96 -0.83
N PHE A 238 -1.20 -9.83 -0.24
CA PHE A 238 -0.84 -8.69 0.61
C PHE A 238 -1.02 -7.35 -0.11
N ALA A 239 -0.48 -7.21 -1.32
CA ALA A 239 -0.57 -5.99 -2.12
C ALA A 239 -2.01 -5.64 -2.52
N ILE A 240 -2.83 -6.64 -2.88
CA ILE A 240 -4.27 -6.46 -3.15
C ILE A 240 -4.97 -5.93 -1.89
N GLY A 241 -4.70 -6.54 -0.73
CA GLY A 241 -5.29 -6.16 0.54
C GLY A 241 -4.93 -4.73 0.98
N GLU A 242 -3.64 -4.39 0.91
CA GLU A 242 -3.11 -3.06 1.23
C GLU A 242 -3.71 -1.99 0.30
N SER A 243 -3.67 -2.21 -1.01
CA SER A 243 -4.19 -1.28 -2.02
C SER A 243 -5.70 -1.05 -1.87
N LEU A 244 -6.46 -2.12 -1.62
CA LEU A 244 -7.89 -2.04 -1.36
C LEU A 244 -8.19 -1.23 -0.09
N GLY A 245 -7.48 -1.54 1.00
CA GLY A 245 -7.57 -0.80 2.26
C GLY A 245 -7.28 0.68 2.05
N ALA A 246 -6.12 1.01 1.50
CA ALA A 246 -5.68 2.38 1.26
C ALA A 246 -6.65 3.17 0.37
N SER A 247 -7.12 2.57 -0.73
CA SER A 247 -8.03 3.22 -1.68
C SER A 247 -9.40 3.50 -1.06
N ALA A 248 -9.99 2.50 -0.41
CA ALA A 248 -11.28 2.67 0.26
C ALA A 248 -11.20 3.67 1.42
N LEU A 249 -10.11 3.62 2.20
CA LEU A 249 -9.86 4.56 3.30
C LEU A 249 -9.77 6.00 2.80
N ARG A 250 -9.01 6.23 1.72
CA ARG A 250 -8.78 7.54 1.15
C ARG A 250 -10.02 8.11 0.47
N ILE A 251 -10.73 7.32 -0.34
CA ILE A 251 -11.90 7.80 -1.09
C ILE A 251 -13.05 8.13 -0.14
N ALA A 252 -13.44 7.20 0.74
CA ALA A 252 -14.56 7.45 1.63
C ALA A 252 -14.23 8.53 2.68
N GLY A 253 -12.95 8.63 3.10
CA GLY A 253 -12.49 9.72 3.97
C GLY A 253 -12.55 11.07 3.27
N GLY A 254 -12.18 11.13 1.99
CA GLY A 254 -12.30 12.32 1.17
C GLY A 254 -13.75 12.77 0.99
N ILE A 255 -14.66 11.84 0.74
CA ILE A 255 -16.11 12.13 0.63
C ILE A 255 -16.65 12.63 1.96
N PHE A 256 -16.36 11.93 3.07
CA PHE A 256 -16.83 12.30 4.41
C PHE A 256 -16.38 13.72 4.79
N THR A 257 -15.08 13.99 4.63
CA THR A 257 -14.51 15.30 4.96
C THR A 257 -15.08 16.40 4.06
N LYS A 258 -15.26 16.16 2.76
CA LYS A 258 -15.84 17.16 1.85
C LYS A 258 -17.30 17.47 2.13
N ILE A 259 -18.13 16.48 2.45
CA ILE A 259 -19.54 16.71 2.83
C ILE A 259 -19.61 17.50 4.13
N ALA A 260 -18.79 17.17 5.12
CA ALA A 260 -18.74 17.88 6.39
C ALA A 260 -18.30 19.35 6.22
N ASP A 261 -17.28 19.59 5.38
CA ASP A 261 -16.76 20.90 5.03
C ASP A 261 -17.87 21.77 4.43
N ILE A 262 -18.50 21.30 3.34
CA ILE A 262 -19.60 21.98 2.65
C ILE A 262 -20.79 22.22 3.58
N GLY A 263 -21.20 21.22 4.36
CA GLY A 263 -22.33 21.35 5.29
C GLY A 263 -22.08 22.39 6.38
N SER A 264 -20.85 22.46 6.90
CA SER A 264 -20.49 23.44 7.93
C SER A 264 -20.35 24.87 7.40
N ASP A 265 -19.97 25.02 6.13
CA ASP A 265 -19.83 26.34 5.50
C ASP A 265 -21.15 26.91 4.99
N LEU A 266 -22.10 26.06 4.59
CA LEU A 266 -23.43 26.49 4.13
C LEU A 266 -24.39 26.86 5.26
N MET A 267 -24.14 26.42 6.50
CA MET A 267 -24.98 26.72 7.66
C MET A 267 -24.60 28.03 8.39
N LYS A 268 -23.64 28.80 7.85
CA LYS A 268 -23.32 30.16 8.32
C LYS A 268 -24.14 31.19 7.55
#